data_AF-A0A971ZI28-F1
#
_entry.id   AF-A0A971ZI28-F1
#
_cell.length_a   1.000
_cell.length_b   1.000
_cell.length_c   1.000
_cell.angle_alpha   90.00
_cell.angle_beta   90.00
_cell.angle_gamma   90.00
#
_symmetry.space_group_name_H-M   'P 1'
#
loop_
_entity.id
_entity.type
_entity.pdbx_description
1 polymer ?
#
loop_
_entity_poly.entity_id
_entity_poly.type
_entity_poly.pdbx_seq_one_letter_code
_entity_poly.pdbx_strand_id
1 'polypeptide(L)' 'FVHTLNGSGLAVGRTFAAILENYQQEDGSILIPEALRPYMRGLEKITK' A
#
# COMPACT_ATOMS: atom_id res chain seq x y z
N PHE A 1 -5.11 -13.92 -36.18
CA PHE A 1 -4.60 -14.25 -34.84
C PHE A 1 -4.69 -13.01 -33.97
N VAL A 2 -5.13 -13.13 -32.70
CA VAL A 2 -5.20 -11.99 -31.76
C VAL A 2 -3.89 -11.84 -31.00
N HIS A 3 -3.59 -10.62 -30.55
CA HIS A 3 -2.42 -10.32 -29.72
C HIS A 3 -2.87 -10.26 -28.25
N THR A 4 -2.04 -10.77 -27.34
CA THR A 4 -2.29 -10.74 -25.89
C THR A 4 -1.22 -9.91 -25.19
N LEU A 5 -1.60 -9.19 -24.15
CA LEU A 5 -0.68 -8.50 -23.24
C LEU A 5 -0.96 -8.94 -21.80
N ASN A 6 0.08 -8.89 -20.97
CA ASN A 6 -0.02 -9.05 -19.52
C ASN A 6 0.93 -8.07 -18.83
N GLY A 7 0.58 -7.63 -17.62
CA GLY A 7 1.35 -6.71 -16.81
C GLY A 7 0.80 -6.64 -15.38
N SER A 8 1.69 -6.62 -14.39
CA SER A 8 1.29 -6.44 -12.99
C SER A 8 0.98 -4.97 -12.71
N GLY A 9 -0.03 -4.68 -11.89
CA GLY A 9 -0.38 -3.32 -11.49
C GLY A 9 -0.89 -3.21 -10.05
N LEU A 10 -0.28 -3.85 -9.05
CA LEU A 10 1.10 -4.34 -8.89
C LEU A 10 1.07 -5.69 -8.12
N ALA A 11 2.22 -6.24 -7.75
CA ALA A 11 2.25 -7.37 -6.82
C ALA A 11 1.95 -6.91 -5.38
N VAL A 12 0.76 -7.23 -4.87
CA VAL A 12 0.22 -6.70 -3.59
C VAL A 12 1.21 -6.81 -2.42
N GLY A 13 1.83 -7.98 -2.22
CA GLY A 13 2.77 -8.17 -1.11
C GLY A 13 4.02 -7.28 -1.20
N ARG A 14 4.51 -7.01 -2.42
CA ARG A 14 5.65 -6.11 -2.62
C ARG A 14 5.27 -4.65 -2.39
N THR A 15 4.08 -4.26 -2.86
CA THR A 15 3.54 -2.92 -2.59
C THR A 15 3.32 -2.70 -1.10
N PHE A 16 2.84 -3.72 -0.38
CA PHE A 16 2.67 -3.65 1.06
C PHE A 16 4.00 -3.44 1.79
N ALA A 17 5.04 -4.23 1.46
CA ALA A 17 6.38 -4.04 2.05
C ALA A 17 6.93 -2.63 1.80
N ALA A 18 6.80 -2.11 0.58
CA ALA A 18 7.22 -0.75 0.25
C ALA A 18 6.44 0.31 1.04
N ILE A 19 5.13 0.12 1.26
CA ILE A 19 4.33 1.04 2.08
C ILE A 19 4.82 1.02 3.53
N LEU A 20 5.08 -0.15 4.11
CA LEU A 20 5.59 -0.23 5.49
C LEU A 20 6.92 0.52 5.65
N GLU A 21 7.86 0.34 4.73
CA GLU A 21 9.18 0.99 4.82
C GLU A 21 9.11 2.51 4.58
N ASN A 22 8.34 2.96 3.59
CA ASN A 22 8.33 4.37 3.19
C ASN A 22 7.40 5.25 4.05
N TYR A 23 6.44 4.64 4.75
CA TYR A 23 5.48 5.36 5.59
C TYR A 23 5.67 5.11 7.09
N GLN A 24 6.75 4.44 7.49
CA GLN A 24 7.13 4.27 8.88
C GLN A 24 7.44 5.62 9.56
N GLN A 25 7.00 5.77 10.80
CA GLN A 25 7.29 6.93 11.65
C GLN A 25 8.28 6.55 12.76
N GLU A 26 8.91 7.54 13.39
CA GLU A 26 9.90 7.32 14.47
C GLU A 26 9.35 6.53 15.66
N ASP A 27 8.05 6.66 15.94
CA ASP A 27 7.34 5.92 17.00
C ASP A 27 7.01 4.45 16.61
N GLY A 28 7.41 4.02 15.41
CA GLY A 28 7.22 2.66 14.88
C GLY A 28 5.85 2.39 14.25
N SER A 29 4.99 3.40 14.19
CA SER A 29 3.72 3.32 13.47
C SER A 29 3.87 3.51 11.96
N ILE A 30 2.82 3.20 11.20
CA ILE A 30 2.80 3.36 9.74
C ILE A 30 1.69 4.33 9.34
N LEU A 31 2.02 5.40 8.61
CA LEU A 31 1.02 6.25 7.99
C LEU A 31 0.35 5.53 6.82
N ILE A 32 -0.97 5.64 6.72
CA ILE A 32 -1.72 5.06 5.61
C ILE A 32 -1.73 6.08 4.46
N PRO A 33 -1.26 5.71 3.25
CA PRO A 33 -1.36 6.55 2.06
C PRO A 33 -2.79 7.05 1.86
N GLU A 34 -2.94 8.34 1.54
CA GLU A 34 -4.27 8.98 1.44
C GLU A 34 -5.22 8.21 0.50
N ALA A 35 -4.70 7.71 -0.61
CA ALA A 35 -5.45 6.90 -1.58
C ALA A 35 -6.02 5.59 -1.01
N LEU A 36 -5.44 5.06 0.07
CA LEU A 36 -5.88 3.81 0.69
C LEU A 36 -6.88 4.03 1.84
N ARG A 37 -6.96 5.24 2.41
CA ARG A 37 -7.84 5.54 3.57
C ARG A 37 -9.32 5.23 3.34
N PRO A 38 -9.93 5.48 2.16
CA PRO A 38 -11.33 5.10 1.91
C PRO A 38 -11.59 3.60 2.03
N TYR A 39 -10.59 2.77 1.72
CA TYR A 39 -10.66 1.32 1.83
C TYR A 39 -10.41 0.82 3.26
N MET A 40 -9.94 1.69 4.14
CA MET A 40 -9.59 1.39 5.53
C MET A 40 -10.50 2.12 6.52
N ARG A 41 -11.75 2.44 6.14
CA ARG A 41 -12.73 3.15 6.97
C ARG A 41 -12.24 4.51 7.47
N GLY A 42 -11.42 5.19 6.68
CA GLY A 42 -10.84 6.49 7.03
C GLY A 42 -9.65 6.41 7.98
N LEU A 43 -9.12 5.22 8.30
CA LEU A 43 -7.96 5.07 9.16
C LEU A 43 -6.74 5.78 8.54
N GLU A 44 -6.06 6.60 9.33
CA GLU A 44 -4.89 7.38 8.88
C GLU A 44 -3.56 6.73 9.24
N LYS A 45 -3.55 5.83 10.23
CA LYS A 45 -2.34 5.31 10.85
C LYS A 45 -2.55 3.89 11.38
N ILE A 46 -1.56 3.01 11.21
CA ILE A 46 -1.49 1.69 11.85
C ILE A 46 -0.57 1.82 13.07
N THR A 47 -1.08 1.45 14.24
CA THR A 47 -0.33 1.44 15.50
C THR A 47 -0.29 0.04 16.10
N LYS A 48 0.58 -0.17 17.10
CA LYS A 48 0.50 -1.35 17.97
C LYS A 48 -0.79 -1.39 18.77
#